data_AF-A0A059DV89-F1
#
_entry.id   AF-A0A059DV89-F1
#
_cell.length_a   1.000
_cell.length_b   1.000
_cell.length_c   1.000
_cell.angle_alpha   90.00
_cell.angle_beta   90.00
_cell.angle_gamma   90.00
#
_symmetry.space_group_name_H-M   'P 1'
#
loop_
_entity.id
_entity.type
_entity.pdbx_description
1 polymer ?
#
loop_
_entity_poly.entity_id
_entity_poly.type
_entity_poly.pdbx_seq_one_letter_code
_entity_poly.pdbx_strand_id
1 'polypeptide(L)'
;MTQTRSLLLGAAALLTLSACDFIRFPGDGGPPPATPEAGPAVPPGAPGPPPPGTPVTDPYGAGDQPTDTDTDTPDTGPIDTDTDASTDTPDAGTPDTGTPDTDAPDTDSPDTSAPDTDPGTDTPTDTPADTPDDSTDTADTDTTSPTNTPDTTEPPAPVEPAFSFYGPGALLPGTGEGAGEETIFAPDMVFPIKDSPAYLQSMVFTFGGGMVGGDQCDERNFEYPWRDNFCETRTSNRNSAYCPRSKIHQGQDIRVGTPASCQSERSTSAADRDAHEVVAVEDGVISNVGSYSVNLRSGGRIYKYLHLNMKKLSVSIGDTVQAGDTIGYVSNDFGGTPTVLHLHFEITQNNGSGGWDYVPPYTSLVAAYERRENGPGELIDDGDVAIASVPAFVIPEGVEIIE
;
A
#
# COMPACT_ATOMS: atom_id res chain seq x y z
N MET A 1 26.99 43.54 62.18
CA MET A 1 28.16 42.64 62.12
C MET A 1 28.69 42.66 60.69
N THR A 2 29.89 42.14 60.44
CA THR A 2 30.72 42.52 59.28
C THR A 2 31.43 41.29 58.69
N GLN A 3 31.98 41.43 57.48
CA GLN A 3 32.59 40.39 56.61
C GLN A 3 31.55 39.71 55.67
N THR A 4 31.56 39.80 54.33
CA THR A 4 32.50 40.28 53.27
C THR A 4 33.43 39.21 52.67
N ARG A 5 33.25 38.96 51.34
CA ARG A 5 34.12 38.19 50.40
C ARG A 5 34.14 36.66 50.58
N SER A 6 34.36 35.82 49.56
CA SER A 6 34.57 36.06 48.11
C SER A 6 34.29 34.82 47.23
N LEU A 7 33.67 35.03 46.06
CA LEU A 7 34.21 34.74 44.70
C LEU A 7 34.90 33.38 44.43
N LEU A 8 34.38 32.57 43.46
CA LEU A 8 35.03 32.17 42.18
C LEU A 8 34.38 30.95 41.46
N LEU A 9 34.22 31.07 40.13
CA LEU A 9 34.13 30.04 39.05
C LEU A 9 33.08 28.89 39.08
N GLY A 10 32.42 28.73 37.93
CA GLY A 10 31.67 27.55 37.48
C GLY A 10 31.05 27.85 36.10
N ALA A 11 31.15 26.95 35.12
CA ALA A 11 30.67 27.21 33.75
C ALA A 11 29.45 26.35 33.40
N ALA A 12 28.52 26.91 32.62
CA ALA A 12 27.39 26.18 32.05
C ALA A 12 27.71 25.67 30.64
N ALA A 13 27.22 24.48 30.30
CA ALA A 13 27.24 23.92 28.96
C ALA A 13 25.90 23.22 28.68
N LEU A 14 25.43 23.29 27.43
CA LEU A 14 24.18 22.67 27.00
C LEU A 14 24.37 21.15 26.82
N LEU A 15 23.29 20.39 26.89
CA LEU A 15 23.00 19.36 25.87
C LEU A 15 21.51 18.99 25.81
N THR A 16 21.06 18.81 24.57
CA THR A 16 19.71 18.55 24.05
C THR A 16 18.94 17.38 24.68
N LEU A 17 17.62 17.53 24.84
CA LEU A 17 16.70 16.38 24.74
C LEU A 17 16.56 15.98 23.26
N SER A 18 16.83 14.72 22.92
CA SER A 18 16.31 14.09 21.71
C SER A 18 16.36 12.57 21.81
N ALA A 19 15.20 11.95 21.99
CA ALA A 19 14.96 10.52 21.80
C ALA A 19 13.45 10.28 21.66
N CYS A 20 12.93 10.37 20.44
CA CYS A 20 11.69 9.69 20.10
C CYS A 20 12.09 8.33 19.52
N ASP A 21 11.67 7.23 20.14
CA ASP A 21 11.97 5.90 19.62
C ASP A 21 11.31 5.70 18.25
N PHE A 22 12.15 5.49 17.23
CA PHE A 22 11.68 5.20 15.89
C PHE A 22 11.18 3.75 15.82
N ILE A 23 9.85 3.58 15.69
CA ILE A 23 9.26 2.29 15.32
C ILE A 23 9.78 1.92 13.93
N ARG A 24 10.65 0.91 13.88
CA ARG A 24 11.29 0.45 12.65
C ARG A 24 10.53 -0.75 12.09
N PHE A 25 9.86 -0.56 10.96
CA PHE A 25 9.07 -1.60 10.30
C PHE A 25 9.96 -2.52 9.44
N PRO A 26 9.83 -3.86 9.55
CA PRO A 26 10.58 -4.81 8.74
C PRO A 26 10.49 -4.53 7.23
N GLY A 27 11.61 -4.71 6.51
CA GLY A 27 11.71 -4.42 5.07
C GLY A 27 12.03 -2.96 4.74
N ASP A 28 12.58 -2.18 5.67
CA ASP A 28 13.03 -0.79 5.45
C ASP A 28 14.33 -0.66 4.63
N GLY A 29 14.98 -1.78 4.27
CA GLY A 29 16.11 -1.82 3.32
C GLY A 29 17.43 -1.23 3.81
N GLY A 30 17.46 -0.60 4.99
CA GLY A 30 18.66 -0.05 5.58
C GLY A 30 19.62 -1.13 6.12
N PRO A 31 20.90 -0.79 6.34
CA PRO A 31 21.81 -1.66 7.09
C PRO A 31 21.24 -1.93 8.50
N PRO A 32 21.55 -3.11 9.10
CA PRO A 32 21.13 -3.42 10.46
C PRO A 32 21.63 -2.32 11.41
N PRO A 33 20.84 -1.94 12.44
CA PRO A 33 21.27 -0.93 13.39
C PRO A 33 22.59 -1.36 14.04
N ALA A 34 23.62 -0.54 13.88
CA ALA A 34 24.83 -0.70 14.67
C ALA A 34 24.44 -0.65 16.14
N THR A 35 24.94 -1.60 16.94
CA THR A 35 24.80 -1.57 18.40
C THR A 35 25.25 -0.19 18.88
N PRO A 36 24.41 0.60 19.57
CA PRO A 36 24.82 1.90 20.07
C PRO A 36 26.08 1.75 20.91
N GLU A 37 27.04 2.67 20.76
CA GLU A 37 28.11 2.79 21.75
C GLU A 37 27.49 2.95 23.13
N ALA A 38 28.08 2.29 24.14
CA ALA A 38 27.54 2.31 25.49
C ALA A 38 27.42 3.77 25.97
N GLY A 39 26.18 4.21 26.18
CA GLY A 39 25.89 5.60 26.57
C GLY A 39 26.63 6.00 27.85
N PRO A 40 26.83 7.31 28.10
CA PRO A 40 27.55 7.80 29.26
C PRO A 40 27.08 7.13 30.56
N ALA A 41 28.02 6.62 31.35
CA ALA A 41 27.71 5.87 32.55
C ALA A 41 26.82 6.68 33.51
N VAL A 42 25.78 6.04 34.05
CA VAL A 42 24.81 6.68 34.95
C VAL A 42 25.55 7.28 36.16
N PRO A 43 25.33 8.57 36.49
CA PRO A 43 25.96 9.19 37.65
C PRO A 43 25.63 8.45 38.96
N PRO A 44 26.58 8.35 39.91
CA PRO A 44 26.30 7.79 41.23
C PRO A 44 25.13 8.51 41.92
N GLY A 45 24.21 7.75 42.52
CA GLY A 45 23.12 8.29 43.35
C GLY A 45 21.74 8.44 42.69
N ALA A 46 21.58 8.15 41.40
CA ALA A 46 20.27 8.16 40.75
C ALA A 46 19.33 7.08 41.34
N PRO A 47 18.10 7.40 41.79
CA PRO A 47 17.15 6.41 42.26
C PRO A 47 16.73 5.44 41.15
N GLY A 48 16.84 4.14 41.40
CA GLY A 48 16.38 3.11 40.48
C GLY A 48 14.85 3.12 40.28
N PRO A 49 14.35 2.58 39.16
CA PRO A 49 12.91 2.49 38.90
C PRO A 49 12.19 1.65 39.97
N PRO A 50 10.93 1.96 40.30
CA PRO A 50 10.18 1.24 41.33
C PRO A 50 9.98 -0.24 40.96
N PRO A 51 10.10 -1.17 41.91
CA PRO A 51 10.01 -2.60 41.63
C PRO A 51 8.58 -3.03 41.25
N PRO A 52 8.42 -4.08 40.41
CA PRO A 52 7.12 -4.66 40.09
C PRO A 52 6.35 -5.12 41.33
N GLY A 53 5.02 -4.92 41.33
CA GLY A 53 4.15 -5.09 42.51
C GLY A 53 3.88 -6.53 42.96
N THR A 54 4.54 -7.55 42.40
CA THR A 54 4.38 -8.96 42.76
C THR A 54 5.74 -9.69 42.79
N PRO A 55 6.01 -10.54 43.80
CA PRO A 55 7.32 -11.15 43.96
C PRO A 55 7.51 -12.39 43.07
N VAL A 56 8.62 -12.43 42.34
CA VAL A 56 9.25 -13.66 41.83
C VAL A 56 10.54 -13.91 42.59
N THR A 57 10.73 -15.14 43.07
CA THR A 57 11.90 -15.53 43.86
C THR A 57 13.09 -15.87 42.98
N ASP A 58 14.21 -15.19 43.22
CA ASP A 58 15.54 -15.41 42.64
C ASP A 58 15.63 -15.57 41.11
N PRO A 59 15.59 -14.45 40.36
CA PRO A 59 15.94 -14.46 38.94
C PRO A 59 17.46 -14.40 38.66
N TYR A 60 18.31 -14.01 39.62
CA TYR A 60 19.74 -13.66 39.38
C TYR A 60 20.63 -13.84 40.64
N GLY A 61 20.79 -15.06 41.13
CA GLY A 61 21.39 -15.36 42.44
C GLY A 61 22.87 -15.00 42.65
N ALA A 62 23.13 -13.77 43.09
CA ALA A 62 24.31 -13.28 43.84
C ALA A 62 23.96 -11.91 44.47
N GLY A 63 24.57 -11.41 45.56
CA GLY A 63 25.67 -11.93 46.38
C GLY A 63 26.47 -10.78 47.03
N ASP A 64 25.98 -10.24 48.15
CA ASP A 64 26.62 -9.30 49.10
C ASP A 64 27.05 -7.86 48.66
N GLN A 65 26.49 -6.86 49.38
CA GLN A 65 27.03 -5.59 49.95
C GLN A 65 28.27 -4.82 49.36
N PRO A 66 28.46 -3.50 49.70
CA PRO A 66 27.51 -2.39 49.94
C PRO A 66 27.99 -0.95 49.53
N THR A 67 27.09 0.07 49.60
CA THR A 67 27.37 1.54 49.78
C THR A 67 28.15 2.29 48.66
N ASP A 68 28.09 3.62 48.48
CA ASP A 68 27.56 4.73 49.33
C ASP A 68 26.96 5.93 48.52
N THR A 69 26.65 7.05 49.17
CA THR A 69 25.96 8.29 48.67
C THR A 69 26.89 9.28 47.90
N ASP A 70 26.57 10.53 47.45
CA ASP A 70 25.46 11.48 47.76
C ASP A 70 25.26 12.66 46.74
N THR A 71 24.06 13.28 46.79
CA THR A 71 23.58 14.68 46.48
C THR A 71 24.14 15.66 45.40
N ASP A 72 23.16 16.30 44.70
CA ASP A 72 22.92 17.77 44.46
C ASP A 72 23.43 18.59 43.23
N THR A 73 22.66 19.67 42.95
CA THR A 73 22.66 20.67 41.83
C THR A 73 22.35 22.09 42.40
N PRO A 74 22.10 23.22 41.65
CA PRO A 74 22.15 23.54 40.21
C PRO A 74 23.24 24.65 39.91
N ASP A 75 23.15 25.82 39.23
CA ASP A 75 22.07 26.61 38.56
C ASP A 75 22.59 27.76 37.65
N THR A 76 21.69 28.35 36.83
CA THR A 76 21.72 29.65 36.10
C THR A 76 22.63 29.86 34.85
N GLY A 77 22.03 30.45 33.80
CA GLY A 77 22.71 31.14 32.66
C GLY A 77 22.44 32.66 32.71
N PRO A 78 22.22 33.41 31.59
CA PRO A 78 22.39 33.14 30.15
C PRO A 78 23.35 34.17 29.47
N ILE A 79 23.46 34.21 28.12
CA ILE A 79 23.78 35.42 27.31
C ILE A 79 23.55 35.16 25.79
N ASP A 80 23.70 36.19 24.95
CA ASP A 80 23.02 36.46 23.67
C ASP A 80 23.98 36.85 22.51
N THR A 81 23.43 37.08 21.30
CA THR A 81 23.96 37.79 20.09
C THR A 81 24.84 37.07 19.04
N ASP A 82 24.63 37.48 17.78
CA ASP A 82 25.17 36.97 16.51
C ASP A 82 26.57 37.51 16.12
N THR A 83 27.19 37.00 15.03
CA THR A 83 27.35 37.69 13.70
C THR A 83 28.53 37.12 12.85
N ASP A 84 28.41 37.21 11.52
CA ASP A 84 29.45 37.23 10.45
C ASP A 84 30.31 35.99 10.05
N ALA A 85 29.85 35.33 8.98
CA ALA A 85 30.39 35.39 7.60
C ALA A 85 31.85 35.02 7.23
N SER A 86 31.93 34.01 6.33
CA SER A 86 32.81 33.91 5.13
C SER A 86 34.32 33.60 5.27
N THR A 87 34.79 32.54 4.57
CA THR A 87 35.69 32.69 3.39
C THR A 87 35.71 31.42 2.50
N ASP A 88 35.89 31.64 1.20
CA ASP A 88 35.89 30.69 0.06
C ASP A 88 37.03 29.65 -0.07
N THR A 89 36.79 28.69 -0.97
CA THR A 89 37.75 27.92 -1.82
C THR A 89 38.12 26.49 -1.39
N PRO A 90 37.97 25.47 -2.27
CA PRO A 90 38.32 24.06 -1.99
C PRO A 90 39.75 23.69 -2.46
N ASP A 91 40.24 22.52 -2.02
CA ASP A 91 41.42 21.84 -2.55
C ASP A 91 41.03 20.57 -3.34
N ALA A 92 41.87 20.15 -4.29
CA ALA A 92 41.55 19.09 -5.26
C ALA A 92 42.71 18.09 -5.45
N GLY A 93 42.60 16.93 -4.80
CA GLY A 93 43.52 15.79 -4.98
C GLY A 93 43.11 14.88 -6.13
N THR A 94 44.01 14.68 -7.11
CA THR A 94 43.85 13.78 -8.26
C THR A 94 44.19 12.30 -7.92
N PRO A 95 43.88 11.32 -8.78
CA PRO A 95 43.54 9.95 -8.33
C PRO A 95 44.74 9.01 -8.17
N ASP A 96 44.53 7.97 -7.37
CA ASP A 96 45.43 6.81 -7.28
C ASP A 96 45.08 5.75 -8.35
N THR A 97 46.05 4.92 -8.73
CA THR A 97 45.98 4.01 -9.89
C THR A 97 46.28 2.57 -9.48
N GLY A 98 45.29 1.66 -9.57
CA GLY A 98 45.44 0.26 -9.14
C GLY A 98 44.53 -0.73 -9.86
N THR A 99 45.00 -1.28 -10.97
CA THR A 99 44.49 -2.51 -11.64
C THR A 99 45.71 -3.07 -12.40
N PRO A 100 46.16 -4.31 -12.13
CA PRO A 100 45.45 -5.53 -12.51
C PRO A 100 45.29 -6.50 -11.29
N ASP A 101 44.80 -7.75 -11.35
CA ASP A 101 44.77 -8.73 -12.44
C ASP A 101 43.43 -9.44 -12.66
N THR A 102 43.29 -9.99 -13.87
CA THR A 102 42.28 -10.96 -14.27
C THR A 102 42.72 -12.37 -13.93
N ASP A 103 41.84 -13.21 -13.36
CA ASP A 103 41.96 -14.67 -13.50
C ASP A 103 40.57 -15.34 -13.50
N ALA A 104 40.33 -16.13 -14.55
CA ALA A 104 39.21 -17.05 -14.74
C ALA A 104 39.49 -17.87 -16.03
N PRO A 105 38.89 -19.07 -16.21
CA PRO A 105 38.04 -19.81 -15.28
C PRO A 105 38.76 -21.07 -14.74
N ASP A 106 38.09 -21.82 -13.86
CA ASP A 106 38.27 -23.27 -13.81
C ASP A 106 36.90 -23.96 -13.79
N THR A 107 36.75 -24.97 -14.64
CA THR A 107 35.57 -25.82 -14.74
C THR A 107 35.94 -27.22 -14.30
N ASP A 108 35.26 -27.78 -13.30
CA ASP A 108 35.31 -29.22 -13.10
C ASP A 108 34.02 -29.80 -12.53
N SER A 109 33.62 -30.93 -13.08
CA SER A 109 32.51 -31.79 -12.67
C SER A 109 32.77 -33.17 -13.28
N PRO A 110 32.65 -34.25 -12.49
CA PRO A 110 31.81 -35.33 -13.01
C PRO A 110 31.03 -36.16 -11.97
N ASP A 111 30.08 -36.91 -12.52
CA ASP A 111 29.62 -38.26 -12.14
C ASP A 111 28.81 -38.52 -10.84
N THR A 112 27.48 -38.50 -11.05
CA THR A 112 26.57 -39.67 -10.95
C THR A 112 26.65 -40.66 -9.78
N SER A 113 25.48 -40.95 -9.17
CA SER A 113 25.06 -42.32 -8.85
C SER A 113 23.53 -42.44 -8.68
N ALA A 114 22.91 -43.34 -9.44
CA ALA A 114 21.53 -43.83 -9.39
C ALA A 114 21.45 -45.10 -10.30
N PRO A 115 20.39 -45.95 -10.29
CA PRO A 115 19.09 -45.84 -9.61
C PRO A 115 18.73 -47.15 -8.81
N ASP A 116 17.52 -47.70 -9.04
CA ASP A 116 16.93 -48.97 -8.56
C ASP A 116 16.46 -49.03 -7.08
N THR A 117 15.28 -49.59 -6.74
CA THR A 117 14.22 -50.26 -7.53
C THR A 117 12.82 -50.15 -6.88
N ASP A 118 11.77 -50.31 -7.69
CA ASP A 118 10.37 -50.66 -7.34
C ASP A 118 9.92 -51.76 -8.34
N PRO A 119 9.20 -52.84 -7.93
CA PRO A 119 7.74 -52.88 -8.22
C PRO A 119 6.84 -53.79 -7.33
N GLY A 120 5.54 -53.49 -7.34
CA GLY A 120 4.44 -54.48 -7.23
C GLY A 120 3.81 -54.63 -5.82
N THR A 121 2.51 -54.38 -5.59
CA THR A 121 1.27 -54.98 -6.16
C THR A 121 0.97 -56.39 -5.62
N ASP A 122 -0.17 -56.55 -4.92
CA ASP A 122 -1.08 -57.70 -5.09
C ASP A 122 -2.45 -57.52 -4.39
N THR A 123 -3.51 -58.11 -4.96
CA THR A 123 -4.86 -58.24 -4.35
C THR A 123 -5.64 -59.40 -4.99
N PRO A 124 -6.10 -60.37 -4.18
CA PRO A 124 -7.46 -60.93 -4.29
C PRO A 124 -8.16 -60.91 -2.91
N THR A 125 -9.46 -60.60 -2.76
CA THR A 125 -10.68 -61.20 -3.34
C THR A 125 -10.97 -62.61 -2.81
N ASP A 126 -12.06 -62.77 -2.04
CA ASP A 126 -12.89 -63.98 -2.07
C ASP A 126 -14.31 -63.75 -1.48
N THR A 127 -15.30 -64.55 -1.92
CA THR A 127 -16.73 -64.43 -1.54
C THR A 127 -17.43 -65.79 -1.53
N PRO A 128 -18.20 -66.12 -0.48
CA PRO A 128 -19.62 -66.52 -0.67
C PRO A 128 -20.54 -65.83 0.36
N ALA A 129 -21.77 -65.35 0.05
CA ALA A 129 -22.87 -65.86 -0.77
C ALA A 129 -23.69 -66.98 -0.10
N ASP A 130 -24.91 -66.66 0.34
CA ASP A 130 -26.01 -67.62 0.56
C ASP A 130 -27.38 -66.89 0.57
N THR A 131 -28.33 -67.38 -0.24
CA THR A 131 -29.76 -67.01 -0.31
C THR A 131 -30.53 -68.27 -0.71
N PRO A 132 -31.76 -68.52 -0.22
CA PRO A 132 -32.98 -68.08 -0.93
C PRO A 132 -34.13 -67.75 0.09
N ASP A 133 -35.45 -67.69 -0.20
CA ASP A 133 -36.27 -67.93 -1.40
C ASP A 133 -37.63 -67.18 -1.31
N ASP A 134 -38.40 -67.20 -2.41
CA ASP A 134 -39.88 -67.04 -2.52
C ASP A 134 -40.56 -65.70 -2.07
N SER A 135 -41.55 -65.13 -2.78
CA SER A 135 -42.33 -65.62 -3.93
C SER A 135 -42.92 -64.49 -4.80
N THR A 136 -42.92 -64.67 -6.13
CA THR A 136 -43.91 -64.16 -7.14
C THR A 136 -44.13 -62.62 -7.33
N ASP A 137 -44.54 -62.10 -8.50
CA ASP A 137 -44.91 -62.70 -9.80
C ASP A 137 -44.60 -61.78 -11.01
N THR A 138 -44.74 -62.31 -12.24
CA THR A 138 -44.80 -61.69 -13.59
C THR A 138 -44.45 -60.20 -13.74
N ALA A 139 -43.36 -59.80 -14.41
CA ALA A 139 -42.99 -59.99 -15.83
C ALA A 139 -43.73 -59.08 -16.84
N ASP A 140 -42.94 -58.21 -17.49
CA ASP A 140 -42.94 -58.04 -18.94
C ASP A 140 -41.49 -57.82 -19.40
N THR A 141 -41.16 -58.13 -20.65
CA THR A 141 -39.79 -58.07 -21.20
C THR A 141 -39.74 -57.23 -22.45
N ASP A 142 -38.95 -56.15 -22.45
CA ASP A 142 -38.59 -55.44 -23.68
C ASP A 142 -37.08 -55.18 -23.77
N THR A 143 -36.58 -55.05 -24.99
CA THR A 143 -35.17 -55.22 -25.33
C THR A 143 -34.48 -53.91 -25.67
N THR A 144 -33.45 -53.53 -24.91
CA THR A 144 -32.52 -52.46 -25.27
C THR A 144 -31.06 -52.90 -25.10
N SER A 145 -30.26 -52.71 -26.14
CA SER A 145 -28.80 -52.82 -26.07
C SER A 145 -28.20 -51.55 -25.45
N PRO A 146 -27.07 -51.62 -24.72
CA PRO A 146 -26.39 -50.43 -24.21
C PRO A 146 -25.72 -49.67 -25.36
N THR A 147 -26.33 -48.57 -25.80
CA THR A 147 -25.68 -47.61 -26.69
C THR A 147 -24.70 -46.76 -25.87
N ASN A 148 -23.40 -47.08 -25.97
CA ASN A 148 -22.33 -46.21 -25.47
C ASN A 148 -22.21 -44.96 -26.36
N THR A 149 -23.13 -44.01 -26.19
CA THR A 149 -22.95 -42.64 -26.69
C THR A 149 -21.86 -41.98 -25.84
N PRO A 150 -20.77 -41.46 -26.43
CA PRO A 150 -19.82 -40.65 -25.67
C PRO A 150 -20.51 -39.37 -25.23
N ASP A 151 -20.54 -39.13 -23.92
CA ASP A 151 -21.16 -37.94 -23.35
C ASP A 151 -20.43 -36.70 -23.86
N THR A 152 -21.09 -35.96 -24.74
CA THR A 152 -20.51 -34.82 -25.44
C THR A 152 -20.89 -33.59 -24.64
N THR A 153 -20.15 -33.36 -23.55
CA THR A 153 -20.31 -32.19 -22.68
C THR A 153 -20.30 -30.93 -23.54
N GLU A 154 -21.44 -30.26 -23.61
CA GLU A 154 -21.56 -28.95 -24.26
C GLU A 154 -20.59 -27.98 -23.56
N PRO A 155 -19.77 -27.21 -24.30
CA PRO A 155 -18.88 -26.24 -23.69
C PRO A 155 -19.66 -25.30 -22.76
N PRO A 156 -19.13 -24.95 -21.58
CA PRO A 156 -19.81 -24.01 -20.69
C PRO A 156 -20.09 -22.71 -21.45
N ALA A 157 -21.27 -22.14 -21.24
CA ALA A 157 -21.66 -20.88 -21.85
C ALA A 157 -20.61 -19.79 -21.55
N PRO A 158 -20.33 -18.86 -22.50
CA PRO A 158 -19.44 -17.74 -22.24
C PRO A 158 -19.84 -16.99 -20.97
N VAL A 159 -18.85 -16.63 -20.16
CA VAL A 159 -19.09 -15.76 -19.00
C VAL A 159 -19.22 -14.34 -19.52
N GLU A 160 -20.42 -13.77 -19.41
CA GLU A 160 -20.68 -12.36 -19.74
C GLU A 160 -19.79 -11.45 -18.86
N PRO A 161 -19.25 -10.34 -19.40
CA PRO A 161 -18.39 -9.45 -18.63
C PRO A 161 -19.18 -8.71 -17.54
N ALA A 162 -18.58 -8.56 -16.36
CA ALA A 162 -19.19 -7.86 -15.23
C ALA A 162 -19.09 -6.32 -15.37
N PHE A 163 -18.10 -5.86 -16.14
CA PHE A 163 -17.82 -4.45 -16.43
C PHE A 163 -16.99 -4.32 -17.71
N SER A 164 -16.76 -3.10 -18.18
CA SER A 164 -15.81 -2.82 -19.27
C SER A 164 -14.82 -1.71 -18.92
N PHE A 165 -13.66 -1.72 -19.57
CA PHE A 165 -12.54 -0.81 -19.28
C PHE A 165 -11.65 -0.61 -20.51
N TYR A 166 -10.98 0.54 -20.61
CA TYR A 166 -9.93 0.80 -21.61
C TYR A 166 -8.55 0.34 -21.12
N GLY A 167 -7.56 0.25 -22.01
CA GLY A 167 -6.22 -0.27 -21.67
C GLY A 167 -5.45 0.57 -20.63
N PRO A 168 -4.42 0.00 -19.97
CA PRO A 168 -3.52 0.79 -19.12
C PRO A 168 -2.84 1.89 -19.94
N GLY A 169 -2.72 3.08 -19.36
CA GLY A 169 -2.22 4.27 -20.04
C GLY A 169 -3.17 4.90 -21.07
N ALA A 170 -4.35 4.33 -21.32
CA ALA A 170 -5.35 4.90 -22.20
C ALA A 170 -6.07 6.08 -21.50
N LEU A 171 -5.39 7.22 -21.34
CA LEU A 171 -5.98 8.39 -20.66
C LEU A 171 -7.08 9.06 -21.49
N LEU A 172 -7.81 10.01 -20.91
CA LEU A 172 -8.69 10.88 -21.69
C LEU A 172 -7.84 11.67 -22.71
N PRO A 173 -8.23 11.73 -24.00
CA PRO A 173 -7.38 12.33 -25.02
C PRO A 173 -7.09 13.80 -24.70
N GLY A 174 -5.81 14.16 -24.62
CA GLY A 174 -5.34 15.50 -24.28
C GLY A 174 -5.10 15.80 -22.80
N THR A 175 -5.46 14.91 -21.86
CA THR A 175 -5.25 15.15 -20.42
C THR A 175 -3.85 14.79 -19.93
N GLY A 176 -3.15 13.86 -20.60
CA GLY A 176 -1.80 13.46 -20.26
C GLY A 176 -1.15 12.55 -21.30
N GLU A 177 -0.18 11.76 -20.86
CA GLU A 177 0.47 10.71 -21.63
C GLU A 177 0.67 9.52 -20.68
N GLY A 178 -0.07 8.43 -20.90
CA GLY A 178 -0.27 7.37 -19.93
C GLY A 178 0.87 6.35 -19.84
N ALA A 179 0.88 5.59 -18.74
CA ALA A 179 1.76 4.43 -18.58
C ALA A 179 1.10 3.18 -19.18
N GLY A 180 1.48 2.81 -20.41
CA GLY A 180 1.08 1.55 -21.06
C GLY A 180 1.75 0.30 -20.44
N GLU A 181 1.83 0.26 -19.11
CA GLU A 181 2.44 -0.80 -18.32
C GLU A 181 1.36 -1.80 -17.89
N GLU A 182 1.44 -3.03 -18.40
CA GLU A 182 0.46 -4.09 -18.12
C GLU A 182 0.73 -4.81 -16.79
N THR A 183 1.88 -4.56 -16.14
CA THR A 183 2.26 -5.21 -14.87
C THR A 183 1.20 -5.00 -13.78
N ILE A 184 0.76 -6.10 -13.17
CA ILE A 184 -0.13 -6.13 -12.01
C ILE A 184 0.74 -6.10 -10.73
N PHE A 185 0.99 -4.90 -10.20
CA PHE A 185 1.87 -4.68 -9.03
C PHE A 185 1.33 -5.25 -7.71
N ALA A 186 0.02 -5.38 -7.57
CA ALA A 186 -0.65 -5.93 -6.40
C ALA A 186 -1.63 -7.04 -6.82
N PRO A 187 -1.13 -8.23 -7.23
CA PRO A 187 -1.93 -9.25 -7.88
C PRO A 187 -2.99 -9.89 -6.97
N ASP A 188 -2.74 -9.93 -5.66
CA ASP A 188 -3.60 -10.61 -4.67
C ASP A 188 -4.53 -9.65 -3.92
N MET A 189 -4.47 -8.34 -4.17
CA MET A 189 -5.19 -7.33 -3.39
C MET A 189 -6.72 -7.45 -3.52
N VAL A 190 -7.47 -7.13 -2.46
CA VAL A 190 -8.91 -6.89 -2.57
C VAL A 190 -9.18 -5.47 -3.10
N PHE A 191 -10.31 -5.27 -3.76
CA PHE A 191 -10.66 -3.95 -4.29
C PHE A 191 -10.93 -2.97 -3.13
N PRO A 192 -10.42 -1.72 -3.16
CA PRO A 192 -10.44 -0.83 -1.99
C PRO A 192 -11.84 -0.32 -1.62
N ILE A 193 -12.83 -0.42 -2.51
CA ILE A 193 -14.23 -0.10 -2.23
C ILE A 193 -14.98 -1.40 -1.99
N LYS A 194 -15.64 -1.53 -0.83
CA LYS A 194 -16.20 -2.79 -0.36
C LYS A 194 -17.34 -3.32 -1.23
N ASP A 195 -18.54 -2.72 -1.12
CA ASP A 195 -19.75 -3.22 -1.79
C ASP A 195 -20.34 -2.23 -2.83
N SER A 196 -19.93 -0.95 -2.79
CA SER A 196 -20.48 0.06 -3.70
C SER A 196 -20.01 -0.15 -5.14
N PRO A 197 -20.83 0.18 -6.17
CA PRO A 197 -20.34 0.32 -7.54
C PRO A 197 -19.20 1.33 -7.61
N ALA A 198 -18.25 1.12 -8.53
CA ALA A 198 -17.06 1.93 -8.66
C ALA A 198 -16.81 2.35 -10.11
N TYR A 199 -16.18 3.51 -10.30
CA TYR A 199 -15.96 4.16 -11.60
C TYR A 199 -14.58 4.81 -11.65
N LEU A 200 -13.62 4.07 -12.22
CA LEU A 200 -12.25 4.55 -12.46
C LEU A 200 -12.26 5.49 -13.67
N GLN A 201 -11.92 6.75 -13.42
CA GLN A 201 -11.93 7.87 -14.38
C GLN A 201 -11.19 9.06 -13.77
N SER A 202 -10.80 10.08 -14.55
CA SER A 202 -10.26 11.34 -13.99
C SER A 202 -11.29 12.07 -13.11
N MET A 203 -10.91 12.58 -11.94
CA MET A 203 -11.77 13.53 -11.21
C MET A 203 -11.64 14.98 -11.70
N VAL A 204 -10.53 15.30 -12.35
CA VAL A 204 -10.20 16.64 -12.85
C VAL A 204 -10.87 16.95 -14.18
N PHE A 205 -10.90 15.97 -15.09
CA PHE A 205 -11.30 16.12 -16.49
C PHE A 205 -12.66 15.48 -16.84
N THR A 206 -13.50 15.18 -15.84
CA THR A 206 -14.91 14.75 -16.02
C THR A 206 -15.89 15.75 -15.39
N PHE A 207 -17.20 15.46 -15.41
CA PHE A 207 -18.21 16.38 -14.90
C PHE A 207 -18.08 16.61 -13.38
N GLY A 208 -18.18 17.88 -12.98
CA GLY A 208 -17.90 18.35 -11.62
C GLY A 208 -16.40 18.55 -11.32
N GLY A 209 -15.50 18.09 -12.19
CA GLY A 209 -14.06 18.32 -12.11
C GLY A 209 -13.66 19.75 -12.47
N GLY A 210 -12.50 20.18 -11.97
CA GLY A 210 -12.03 21.57 -12.10
C GLY A 210 -11.83 22.06 -13.54
N MET A 211 -11.59 21.16 -14.50
CA MET A 211 -11.26 21.52 -15.89
C MET A 211 -12.47 21.50 -16.84
N VAL A 212 -13.52 20.74 -16.51
CA VAL A 212 -14.75 20.62 -17.32
C VAL A 212 -15.93 21.35 -16.67
N GLY A 213 -15.96 21.45 -15.34
CA GLY A 213 -17.10 21.97 -14.59
C GLY A 213 -18.34 21.07 -14.69
N GLY A 214 -19.51 21.64 -14.43
CA GLY A 214 -20.75 20.87 -14.28
C GLY A 214 -20.95 20.38 -12.85
N ASP A 215 -21.56 19.20 -12.68
CA ASP A 215 -21.86 18.63 -11.37
C ASP A 215 -21.19 17.25 -11.19
N GLN A 216 -20.67 16.99 -10.00
CA GLN A 216 -19.94 15.74 -9.71
C GLN A 216 -20.85 14.50 -9.64
N CYS A 217 -22.16 14.70 -9.47
CA CYS A 217 -23.17 13.65 -9.45
C CYS A 217 -23.94 13.55 -10.77
N ASP A 218 -23.39 14.06 -11.87
CA ASP A 218 -23.93 13.86 -13.22
C ASP A 218 -23.95 12.37 -13.57
N GLU A 219 -25.01 11.90 -14.26
CA GLU A 219 -25.24 10.48 -14.52
C GLU A 219 -24.07 9.83 -15.28
N ARG A 220 -23.44 10.59 -16.20
CA ARG A 220 -22.31 10.15 -17.04
C ARG A 220 -21.01 9.86 -16.27
N ASN A 221 -20.95 10.25 -15.00
CA ASN A 221 -19.83 9.90 -14.12
C ASN A 221 -19.97 8.49 -13.49
N PHE A 222 -21.08 7.78 -13.73
CA PHE A 222 -21.41 6.48 -13.13
C PHE A 222 -21.70 5.42 -14.21
N GLU A 223 -20.93 5.49 -15.30
CA GLU A 223 -21.05 4.63 -16.48
C GLU A 223 -19.72 3.91 -16.77
N TYR A 224 -19.80 2.79 -17.47
CA TYR A 224 -18.66 2.07 -18.05
C TYR A 224 -18.53 2.44 -19.54
N PRO A 225 -17.35 2.27 -20.19
CA PRO A 225 -16.10 1.71 -19.67
C PRO A 225 -15.30 2.63 -18.72
N TRP A 226 -14.59 2.01 -17.77
CA TRP A 226 -13.56 2.65 -16.96
C TRP A 226 -12.37 3.14 -17.81
N ARG A 227 -11.65 4.14 -17.31
CA ARG A 227 -10.46 4.70 -17.96
C ARG A 227 -9.36 5.05 -16.94
N ASP A 228 -8.12 4.74 -17.29
CA ASP A 228 -6.94 5.07 -16.50
C ASP A 228 -6.78 6.59 -16.37
N ASN A 229 -6.28 7.04 -15.21
CA ASN A 229 -5.92 8.43 -14.96
C ASN A 229 -4.53 8.62 -14.34
N PHE A 230 -3.75 7.55 -14.18
CA PHE A 230 -2.34 7.62 -13.83
C PHE A 230 -1.55 8.34 -14.93
N CYS A 231 -0.50 9.08 -14.59
CA CYS A 231 0.23 9.95 -15.53
C CYS A 231 -0.57 11.13 -16.16
N GLU A 232 -1.81 11.41 -15.74
CA GLU A 232 -2.50 12.65 -16.16
C GLU A 232 -1.72 13.92 -15.78
N THR A 233 -1.85 14.97 -16.58
CA THR A 233 -1.22 16.26 -16.28
C THR A 233 -1.77 16.85 -14.98
N ARG A 234 -0.86 17.24 -14.09
CA ARG A 234 -1.10 18.06 -12.89
C ARG A 234 -0.10 19.23 -12.86
N THR A 235 -0.26 20.18 -11.94
CA THR A 235 0.69 21.32 -11.81
C THR A 235 1.79 21.07 -10.76
N SER A 236 1.48 20.29 -9.72
CA SER A 236 2.39 19.85 -8.66
C SER A 236 3.58 19.03 -9.21
N ASN A 237 4.76 19.13 -8.59
CA ASN A 237 5.96 18.37 -9.00
C ASN A 237 5.94 16.91 -8.48
N ARG A 238 4.85 16.19 -8.79
CA ARG A 238 4.67 14.76 -8.59
C ARG A 238 5.20 14.01 -9.83
N ASN A 239 5.93 12.90 -9.65
CA ASN A 239 6.66 12.20 -10.72
C ASN A 239 6.67 10.66 -10.50
N SER A 240 6.81 9.86 -11.55
CA SER A 240 6.98 8.40 -11.47
C SER A 240 7.94 7.93 -12.56
N ALA A 241 8.71 6.88 -12.31
CA ALA A 241 9.54 6.20 -13.31
C ALA A 241 8.72 5.56 -14.46
N TYR A 242 7.42 5.33 -14.24
CA TYR A 242 6.50 4.74 -15.23
C TYR A 242 5.81 5.78 -16.12
N CYS A 243 5.92 7.08 -15.79
CA CYS A 243 5.35 8.14 -16.61
C CYS A 243 6.41 8.74 -17.56
N PRO A 244 6.10 8.95 -18.85
CA PRO A 244 7.04 9.55 -19.81
C PRO A 244 7.34 11.04 -19.54
N ARG A 245 6.63 11.65 -18.57
CA ARG A 245 6.64 13.09 -18.29
C ARG A 245 6.57 13.37 -16.79
N SER A 246 7.05 14.55 -16.41
CA SER A 246 6.95 15.09 -15.06
C SER A 246 5.62 15.84 -14.83
N LYS A 247 5.35 16.15 -13.55
CA LYS A 247 4.12 16.81 -13.07
C LYS A 247 2.86 16.02 -13.42
N ILE A 248 2.76 14.85 -12.79
CA ILE A 248 1.76 13.84 -13.10
C ILE A 248 0.90 13.44 -11.89
N HIS A 249 -0.25 12.86 -12.21
CA HIS A 249 -1.08 12.16 -11.26
C HIS A 249 -0.42 10.85 -10.79
N GLN A 250 -0.16 10.70 -9.49
CA GLN A 250 0.49 9.53 -8.86
C GLN A 250 -0.53 8.60 -8.18
N GLY A 251 -1.60 8.25 -8.88
CA GLY A 251 -2.62 7.35 -8.35
C GLY A 251 -3.68 7.04 -9.39
N GLN A 252 -4.74 6.37 -8.96
CA GLN A 252 -5.98 6.21 -9.70
C GLN A 252 -7.13 6.76 -8.87
N ASP A 253 -7.99 7.58 -9.47
CA ASP A 253 -9.22 8.02 -8.79
C ASP A 253 -10.36 7.03 -9.02
N ILE A 254 -11.17 6.85 -7.98
CA ILE A 254 -12.29 5.91 -7.92
C ILE A 254 -13.52 6.67 -7.43
N ARG A 255 -14.42 7.04 -8.36
CA ARG A 255 -15.76 7.49 -7.97
C ARG A 255 -16.60 6.28 -7.55
N VAL A 256 -17.54 6.50 -6.63
CA VAL A 256 -18.29 5.42 -5.97
C VAL A 256 -19.79 5.67 -5.93
N GLY A 257 -20.56 4.59 -5.91
CA GLY A 257 -22.00 4.62 -5.67
C GLY A 257 -22.83 4.89 -6.92
N THR A 258 -23.70 5.89 -6.84
CA THR A 258 -24.68 6.24 -7.89
C THR A 258 -24.89 7.76 -7.89
N PRO A 259 -25.53 8.34 -8.94
CA PRO A 259 -25.95 9.74 -8.91
C PRO A 259 -26.78 10.07 -7.65
N ALA A 260 -27.68 9.17 -7.25
CA ALA A 260 -28.52 9.33 -6.06
C ALA A 260 -27.73 9.32 -4.74
N SER A 261 -26.78 8.38 -4.55
CA SER A 261 -25.96 8.35 -3.33
C SER A 261 -24.98 9.53 -3.28
N CYS A 262 -24.43 9.94 -4.41
CA CYS A 262 -23.60 11.14 -4.53
C CYS A 262 -24.36 12.41 -4.11
N GLN A 263 -25.61 12.60 -4.57
CA GLN A 263 -26.44 13.72 -4.12
C GLN A 263 -26.83 13.63 -2.64
N SER A 264 -27.02 12.42 -2.11
CA SER A 264 -27.20 12.19 -0.67
C SER A 264 -25.98 12.64 0.11
N GLU A 265 -24.77 12.18 -0.25
CA GLU A 265 -23.53 12.50 0.45
C GLU A 265 -23.14 13.99 0.35
N ARG A 266 -23.48 14.68 -0.75
CA ARG A 266 -23.36 16.14 -0.82
C ARG A 266 -24.32 16.87 0.11
N SER A 267 -25.47 16.27 0.41
CA SER A 267 -26.47 16.79 1.36
C SER A 267 -26.11 16.44 2.82
N THR A 268 -25.38 15.33 3.03
CA THR A 268 -24.79 14.93 4.32
C THR A 268 -23.67 15.90 4.74
N SER A 269 -23.58 16.18 6.04
CA SER A 269 -22.44 16.92 6.61
C SER A 269 -21.14 16.12 6.42
N ALA A 270 -20.02 16.78 6.11
CA ALA A 270 -18.77 16.08 5.76
C ALA A 270 -18.26 15.11 6.85
N ALA A 271 -18.53 15.41 8.13
CA ALA A 271 -18.20 14.52 9.24
C ALA A 271 -19.15 13.30 9.36
N ASP A 272 -20.37 13.43 8.84
CA ASP A 272 -21.43 12.42 8.96
C ASP A 272 -21.49 11.45 7.78
N ARG A 273 -20.67 11.63 6.74
CA ARG A 273 -20.61 10.77 5.54
C ARG A 273 -20.10 9.36 5.81
N ASP A 274 -20.88 8.35 5.47
CA ASP A 274 -20.54 6.94 5.61
C ASP A 274 -21.18 6.02 4.54
N ALA A 275 -21.69 6.56 3.43
CA ALA A 275 -22.42 5.75 2.44
C ALA A 275 -21.53 4.76 1.64
N HIS A 276 -20.22 4.99 1.62
CA HIS A 276 -19.28 4.28 0.74
C HIS A 276 -18.03 3.83 1.52
N GLU A 277 -18.02 2.57 1.95
CA GLU A 277 -16.97 1.99 2.80
C GLU A 277 -15.68 1.66 2.03
N VAL A 278 -14.54 2.02 2.61
CA VAL A 278 -13.18 1.77 2.10
C VAL A 278 -12.47 0.77 3.00
N VAL A 279 -11.85 -0.25 2.38
CA VAL A 279 -11.22 -1.38 3.07
C VAL A 279 -9.72 -1.46 2.82
N ALA A 280 -9.01 -2.13 3.74
CA ALA A 280 -7.61 -2.51 3.58
C ALA A 280 -7.46 -3.52 2.43
N VAL A 281 -6.63 -3.18 1.44
CA VAL A 281 -6.49 -4.01 0.23
C VAL A 281 -5.64 -5.27 0.42
N GLU A 282 -4.79 -5.31 1.45
CA GLU A 282 -3.95 -6.45 1.83
C GLU A 282 -3.77 -6.51 3.35
N ASP A 283 -3.39 -7.66 3.90
CA ASP A 283 -2.92 -7.78 5.28
C ASP A 283 -1.69 -6.86 5.49
N GLY A 284 -1.67 -6.10 6.58
CA GLY A 284 -0.59 -5.14 6.83
C GLY A 284 -0.77 -4.29 8.09
N VAL A 285 -0.02 -3.18 8.17
CA VAL A 285 -0.05 -2.25 9.31
C VAL A 285 -0.29 -0.81 8.82
N ILE A 286 -1.15 -0.07 9.52
CA ILE A 286 -1.40 1.34 9.25
C ILE A 286 -0.19 2.17 9.68
N SER A 287 0.63 2.53 8.69
CA SER A 287 1.91 3.23 8.85
C SER A 287 1.78 4.75 9.00
N ASN A 288 0.68 5.34 8.53
CA ASN A 288 0.39 6.76 8.69
C ASN A 288 -1.11 7.04 8.62
N VAL A 289 -1.54 8.09 9.33
CA VAL A 289 -2.84 8.76 9.19
C VAL A 289 -2.52 10.25 9.07
N GLY A 290 -2.84 10.83 7.92
CA GLY A 290 -2.60 12.23 7.58
C GLY A 290 -3.77 13.14 7.93
N SER A 291 -3.85 14.31 7.28
CA SER A 291 -4.98 15.24 7.42
C SER A 291 -6.18 14.93 6.51
N TYR A 292 -6.01 14.04 5.53
CA TYR A 292 -7.04 13.55 4.61
C TYR A 292 -6.71 12.17 4.02
N SER A 293 -5.78 11.42 4.62
CA SER A 293 -5.26 10.18 4.05
C SER A 293 -4.89 9.13 5.09
N VAL A 294 -4.81 7.87 4.66
CA VAL A 294 -4.29 6.73 5.44
C VAL A 294 -3.27 5.98 4.59
N ASN A 295 -2.19 5.47 5.20
CA ASN A 295 -1.16 4.68 4.53
C ASN A 295 -1.06 3.27 5.14
N LEU A 296 -1.51 2.24 4.41
CA LEU A 296 -1.31 0.84 4.77
C LEU A 296 0.04 0.35 4.21
N ARG A 297 0.89 -0.24 5.05
CA ARG A 297 2.13 -0.90 4.60
C ARG A 297 1.95 -2.42 4.63
N SER A 298 2.16 -3.07 3.49
CA SER A 298 2.15 -4.53 3.33
C SER A 298 3.42 -4.97 2.60
N GLY A 299 4.30 -5.72 3.27
CA GLY A 299 5.57 -6.18 2.71
C GLY A 299 6.40 -5.05 2.08
N GLY A 300 6.64 -5.14 0.77
CA GLY A 300 7.35 -4.15 -0.04
C GLY A 300 6.47 -3.06 -0.66
N ARG A 301 5.19 -2.97 -0.30
CA ARG A 301 4.19 -2.03 -0.83
C ARG A 301 3.66 -1.09 0.26
N ILE A 302 3.31 0.12 -0.16
CA ILE A 302 2.53 1.09 0.61
C ILE A 302 1.32 1.47 -0.23
N TYR A 303 0.12 1.27 0.32
CA TYR A 303 -1.15 1.71 -0.26
C TYR A 303 -1.59 3.00 0.42
N LYS A 304 -1.90 4.02 -0.37
CA LYS A 304 -2.34 5.33 0.12
C LYS A 304 -3.78 5.58 -0.29
N TYR A 305 -4.63 5.81 0.70
CA TYR A 305 -6.05 6.10 0.53
C TYR A 305 -6.25 7.57 0.86
N LEU A 306 -6.70 8.38 -0.09
CA LEU A 306 -6.91 9.82 0.07
C LEU A 306 -8.41 10.18 0.02
N HIS A 307 -8.75 11.33 0.58
CA HIS A 307 -10.09 11.92 0.59
C HIS A 307 -11.12 11.12 1.40
N LEU A 308 -10.63 10.34 2.38
CA LEU A 308 -11.45 9.66 3.36
C LEU A 308 -12.15 10.63 4.32
N ASN A 309 -13.31 10.26 4.88
CA ASN A 309 -13.90 10.98 6.02
C ASN A 309 -13.02 10.80 7.26
N MET A 310 -12.21 11.80 7.60
CA MET A 310 -11.27 11.74 8.71
C MET A 310 -11.94 11.83 10.10
N LYS A 311 -13.28 11.86 10.17
CA LYS A 311 -14.08 11.72 11.40
C LYS A 311 -14.71 10.33 11.57
N LYS A 312 -14.64 9.47 10.55
CA LYS A 312 -15.17 8.09 10.56
C LYS A 312 -14.15 7.07 10.07
N LEU A 313 -12.86 7.28 10.36
CA LEU A 313 -11.88 6.20 10.26
C LEU A 313 -12.17 5.10 11.29
N SER A 314 -11.95 3.86 10.90
CA SER A 314 -12.05 2.67 11.77
C SER A 314 -10.69 2.19 12.28
N VAL A 315 -9.60 2.87 11.89
CA VAL A 315 -8.21 2.52 12.19
C VAL A 315 -7.36 3.71 12.66
N SER A 316 -6.28 3.42 13.36
CA SER A 316 -5.26 4.34 13.90
C SER A 316 -3.84 3.95 13.43
N ILE A 317 -2.87 4.86 13.60
CA ILE A 317 -1.45 4.56 13.31
C ILE A 317 -0.96 3.45 14.26
N GLY A 318 -0.40 2.40 13.68
CA GLY A 318 0.12 1.22 14.38
C GLY A 318 -0.83 0.03 14.40
N ASP A 319 -2.09 0.19 13.97
CA ASP A 319 -3.04 -0.91 13.91
C ASP A 319 -2.67 -1.91 12.79
N THR A 320 -2.72 -3.20 13.13
CA THR A 320 -2.65 -4.31 12.16
C THR A 320 -4.04 -4.55 11.60
N VAL A 321 -4.15 -4.72 10.28
CA VAL A 321 -5.39 -5.00 9.55
C VAL A 321 -5.23 -6.20 8.63
N GLN A 322 -6.34 -6.87 8.32
CA GLN A 322 -6.44 -7.92 7.31
C GLN A 322 -7.06 -7.38 6.02
N ALA A 323 -6.85 -8.06 4.90
CA ALA A 323 -7.49 -7.74 3.63
C ALA A 323 -9.03 -7.79 3.76
N GLY A 324 -9.69 -6.66 3.51
CA GLY A 324 -11.14 -6.48 3.67
C GLY A 324 -11.57 -5.80 4.97
N ASP A 325 -10.67 -5.54 5.93
CA ASP A 325 -11.00 -4.76 7.13
C ASP A 325 -11.33 -3.30 6.78
N THR A 326 -12.33 -2.72 7.45
CA THR A 326 -12.73 -1.32 7.27
C THR A 326 -11.60 -0.36 7.66
N ILE A 327 -11.17 0.50 6.72
CA ILE A 327 -10.29 1.65 7.01
C ILE A 327 -11.13 2.90 7.34
N GLY A 328 -12.22 3.11 6.61
CA GLY A 328 -13.09 4.28 6.77
C GLY A 328 -14.07 4.40 5.62
N TYR A 329 -14.38 5.64 5.20
CA TYR A 329 -15.40 5.93 4.18
C TYR A 329 -14.92 6.99 3.21
N VAL A 330 -15.39 6.93 1.97
CA VAL A 330 -15.12 7.93 0.93
C VAL A 330 -15.75 9.28 1.31
N SER A 331 -15.03 10.37 1.07
CA SER A 331 -15.48 11.75 1.27
C SER A 331 -14.85 12.64 0.19
N ASN A 332 -14.60 13.91 0.51
CA ASN A 332 -13.85 14.86 -0.32
C ASN A 332 -12.85 15.70 0.50
N ASP A 333 -12.43 15.20 1.67
CA ASP A 333 -11.48 15.89 2.55
C ASP A 333 -10.14 16.11 1.82
N PHE A 334 -9.58 17.33 1.89
CA PHE A 334 -8.30 17.68 1.26
C PHE A 334 -7.32 18.33 2.27
N GLY A 335 -7.63 18.23 3.57
CA GLY A 335 -6.93 18.98 4.63
C GLY A 335 -7.13 20.51 4.55
N GLY A 336 -8.02 20.98 3.68
CA GLY A 336 -8.24 22.39 3.34
C GLY A 336 -9.53 22.56 2.53
N THR A 337 -9.46 23.18 1.35
CA THR A 337 -10.58 23.28 0.40
C THR A 337 -10.98 21.87 -0.10
N PRO A 338 -12.21 21.39 0.13
CA PRO A 338 -12.62 20.05 -0.31
C PRO A 338 -12.67 19.90 -1.83
N THR A 339 -12.42 18.67 -2.32
CA THR A 339 -12.49 18.30 -3.75
C THR A 339 -13.87 17.71 -4.13
N VAL A 340 -13.97 16.83 -5.13
CA VAL A 340 -15.16 16.02 -5.44
C VAL A 340 -15.20 14.72 -4.63
N LEU A 341 -16.38 14.12 -4.44
CA LEU A 341 -16.54 12.85 -3.74
C LEU A 341 -15.93 11.69 -4.54
N HIS A 342 -14.80 11.15 -4.06
CA HIS A 342 -14.07 10.02 -4.64
C HIS A 342 -13.01 9.48 -3.66
N LEU A 343 -12.51 8.26 -3.90
CA LEU A 343 -11.26 7.77 -3.31
C LEU A 343 -10.14 7.99 -4.33
N HIS A 344 -9.06 8.68 -3.96
CA HIS A 344 -7.80 8.64 -4.70
C HIS A 344 -6.90 7.57 -4.08
N PHE A 345 -6.43 6.63 -4.90
CA PHE A 345 -5.72 5.44 -4.47
C PHE A 345 -4.32 5.37 -5.10
N GLU A 346 -3.28 5.31 -4.27
CA GLU A 346 -1.88 5.26 -4.70
C GLU A 346 -1.23 3.93 -4.28
N ILE A 347 -0.41 3.35 -5.15
CA ILE A 347 0.50 2.27 -4.79
C ILE A 347 1.93 2.80 -4.89
N THR A 348 2.71 2.65 -3.83
CA THR A 348 4.16 2.86 -3.84
C THR A 348 4.88 1.54 -3.59
N GLN A 349 5.77 1.15 -4.50
CA GLN A 349 6.52 -0.10 -4.49
C GLN A 349 7.98 0.16 -4.12
N ASN A 350 8.54 -0.63 -3.21
CA ASN A 350 9.98 -0.65 -2.96
C ASN A 350 10.69 -1.25 -4.17
N ASN A 351 11.64 -0.50 -4.75
CA ASN A 351 12.32 -0.85 -5.99
C ASN A 351 13.56 -1.76 -5.81
N GLY A 352 13.78 -2.28 -4.60
CA GLY A 352 14.89 -3.18 -4.27
C GLY A 352 16.25 -2.49 -4.06
N SER A 353 16.38 -1.20 -4.40
CA SER A 353 17.58 -0.38 -4.14
C SER A 353 17.48 0.47 -2.87
N GLY A 354 16.40 0.30 -2.08
CA GLY A 354 16.04 1.18 -0.96
C GLY A 354 15.21 2.41 -1.38
N GLY A 355 14.96 2.59 -2.68
CA GLY A 355 14.03 3.58 -3.21
C GLY A 355 12.58 3.10 -3.21
N TRP A 356 11.67 4.05 -3.37
CA TRP A 356 10.22 3.84 -3.39
C TRP A 356 9.64 4.58 -4.59
N ASP A 357 9.00 3.85 -5.50
CA ASP A 357 8.45 4.38 -6.74
C ASP A 357 6.91 4.27 -6.76
N TYR A 358 6.24 5.30 -7.24
CA TYR A 358 4.79 5.28 -7.46
C TYR A 358 4.49 4.46 -8.73
N VAL A 359 3.77 3.36 -8.59
CA VAL A 359 3.45 2.42 -9.68
C VAL A 359 2.00 2.60 -10.15
N PRO A 360 1.69 2.33 -11.43
CA PRO A 360 0.31 2.35 -11.94
C PRO A 360 -0.63 1.44 -11.11
N PRO A 361 -1.69 1.98 -10.47
CA PRO A 361 -2.64 1.14 -9.72
C PRO A 361 -3.65 0.42 -10.63
N TYR A 362 -3.87 0.93 -11.84
CA TYR A 362 -5.03 0.63 -12.69
C TYR A 362 -5.20 -0.86 -12.98
N THR A 363 -4.15 -1.54 -13.45
CA THR A 363 -4.15 -3.00 -13.73
C THR A 363 -4.48 -3.85 -12.51
N SER A 364 -4.01 -3.44 -11.32
CA SER A 364 -4.26 -4.14 -10.06
C SER A 364 -5.68 -3.89 -9.55
N LEU A 365 -6.23 -2.71 -9.78
CA LEU A 365 -7.64 -2.39 -9.49
C LEU A 365 -8.61 -3.14 -10.41
N VAL A 366 -8.30 -3.27 -11.70
CA VAL A 366 -9.07 -4.09 -12.65
C VAL A 366 -9.12 -5.55 -12.18
N ALA A 367 -7.96 -6.18 -11.97
CA ALA A 367 -7.88 -7.58 -11.52
C ALA A 367 -8.53 -7.81 -10.15
N ALA A 368 -8.48 -6.82 -9.24
CA ALA A 368 -9.16 -6.88 -7.95
C ALA A 368 -10.68 -6.74 -8.07
N TYR A 369 -11.19 -5.98 -9.05
CA TYR A 369 -12.63 -5.85 -9.31
C TYR A 369 -13.21 -7.09 -10.00
N GLU A 370 -12.48 -7.71 -10.93
CA GLU A 370 -12.87 -9.00 -11.52
C GLU A 370 -13.11 -10.08 -10.46
N ARG A 371 -12.24 -10.12 -9.43
CA ARG A 371 -12.41 -10.99 -8.26
C ARG A 371 -13.60 -10.59 -7.39
N ARG A 372 -13.87 -9.30 -7.23
CA ARG A 372 -14.97 -8.77 -6.40
C ARG A 372 -16.33 -9.09 -6.99
N GLU A 373 -16.49 -8.86 -8.29
CA GLU A 373 -17.75 -9.10 -9.03
C GLU A 373 -17.89 -10.57 -9.50
N ASN A 374 -16.85 -11.41 -9.31
CA ASN A 374 -16.79 -12.81 -9.75
C ASN A 374 -17.09 -12.94 -11.27
N GLY A 375 -16.48 -12.07 -12.08
CA GLY A 375 -16.66 -12.04 -13.53
C GLY A 375 -15.56 -11.23 -14.23
N PRO A 376 -15.23 -11.54 -15.49
CA PRO A 376 -14.17 -10.84 -16.21
C PRO A 376 -14.56 -9.41 -16.57
N GLY A 377 -13.56 -8.55 -16.77
CA GLY A 377 -13.74 -7.26 -17.42
C GLY A 377 -13.65 -7.38 -18.95
N GLU A 378 -14.48 -6.66 -19.68
CA GLU A 378 -14.33 -6.46 -21.12
C GLU A 378 -13.30 -5.34 -21.38
N LEU A 379 -12.13 -5.71 -21.89
CA LEU A 379 -11.19 -4.75 -22.45
C LEU A 379 -11.77 -4.19 -23.76
N ILE A 380 -12.11 -2.90 -23.75
CA ILE A 380 -12.50 -2.16 -24.95
C ILE A 380 -11.24 -1.82 -25.74
N ASP A 381 -11.14 -2.35 -26.95
CA ASP A 381 -10.08 -2.03 -27.91
C ASP A 381 -10.05 -0.52 -28.20
N ASP A 382 -9.00 0.17 -27.73
CA ASP A 382 -8.76 1.60 -27.95
C ASP A 382 -8.43 1.94 -29.44
N GLY A 383 -8.42 0.95 -30.33
CA GLY A 383 -8.14 1.05 -31.76
C GLY A 383 -8.69 2.32 -32.44
N ASP A 384 -7.82 2.94 -33.26
CA ASP A 384 -7.73 4.37 -33.67
C ASP A 384 -9.01 5.19 -33.89
N VAL A 385 -10.17 4.57 -34.07
CA VAL A 385 -11.45 5.20 -34.40
C VAL A 385 -12.17 5.76 -33.16
N ALA A 386 -12.08 5.08 -32.01
CA ALA A 386 -12.80 5.49 -30.79
C ALA A 386 -12.21 6.77 -30.19
N ILE A 387 -10.91 6.75 -29.85
CA ILE A 387 -10.19 7.90 -29.29
C ILE A 387 -10.26 9.12 -30.23
N ALA A 388 -10.07 8.92 -31.54
CA ALA A 388 -10.11 10.00 -32.52
C ALA A 388 -11.49 10.65 -32.70
N SER A 389 -12.57 10.03 -32.20
CA SER A 389 -13.92 10.62 -32.22
C SER A 389 -14.19 11.56 -31.05
N VAL A 390 -13.46 11.41 -29.94
CA VAL A 390 -13.53 12.31 -28.79
C VAL A 390 -12.59 13.49 -29.04
N PRO A 391 -13.08 14.75 -29.07
CA PRO A 391 -12.20 15.90 -29.28
C PRO A 391 -11.23 16.03 -28.11
N ALA A 392 -9.93 15.95 -28.39
CA ALA A 392 -8.89 16.01 -27.37
C ALA A 392 -8.99 17.29 -26.54
N PHE A 393 -8.96 17.14 -25.22
CA PHE A 393 -9.05 18.24 -24.28
C PHE A 393 -7.81 19.14 -24.38
N VAL A 394 -8.02 20.44 -24.58
CA VAL A 394 -6.93 21.43 -24.66
C VAL A 394 -6.78 22.09 -23.29
N ILE A 395 -5.78 21.64 -22.53
CA ILE A 395 -5.39 22.28 -21.26
C ILE A 395 -4.95 23.73 -21.56
N PRO A 396 -5.62 24.77 -20.99
CA PRO A 396 -5.23 26.15 -21.23
C PRO A 396 -3.91 26.49 -20.52
N GLU A 397 -3.08 27.31 -21.17
CA GLU A 397 -1.78 27.72 -20.63
C GLU A 397 -1.93 28.46 -19.29
N GLY A 398 -1.09 28.12 -18.32
CA GLY A 398 -1.04 28.78 -17.01
C GLY A 398 -2.12 28.37 -16.01
N VAL A 399 -3.00 27.41 -16.34
CA VAL A 399 -3.98 26.87 -15.38
C VAL A 399 -3.28 26.00 -14.31
N GLU A 400 -3.69 26.17 -13.06
CA GLU A 400 -3.26 25.31 -11.96
C GLU A 400 -4.19 24.10 -11.84
N ILE A 401 -3.64 22.90 -12.04
CA ILE A 401 -4.36 21.63 -11.95
C ILE A 401 -3.91 20.93 -10.65
N ILE A 402 -4.79 20.95 -9.65
CA ILE A 402 -4.55 20.43 -8.30
C ILE A 402 -5.39 19.17 -8.09
N GLU A 403 -4.74 18.01 -8.13
CA GLU A 403 -5.12 16.72 -7.52
C GLU A 403 -3.87 15.81 -7.52
#